data_AF-A0A7S1SPG8-F1
#
_entry.id   AF-A0A7S1SPG8-F1
#
_cell.length_a   1.000
_cell.length_b   1.000
_cell.length_c   1.000
_cell.angle_alpha   90.00
_cell.angle_beta   90.00
_cell.angle_gamma   90.00
#
_symmetry.space_group_name_H-M   'P 1'
#
loop_
_entity.id
_entity.type
_entity.pdbx_description
1 polymer ?
#
loop_
_entity_poly.entity_id
_entity_poly.type
_entity_poly.pdbx_seq_one_letter_code
_entity_poly.pdbx_strand_id
1 'polypeptide(L)'
;ARQQCSELRFAVLCAALPWTVGLSERDAAVPELLIQLDCAPMEGLQEVVEGIMGVFEARGLEGLNAMELLPKCIHLLSSADSITQEDGSAMPVAAYIEYTLEKLLGLSWPGSGVARMLKVLRDVAMPQKTRVEVAQNALRYCREEKVQELPALTYQLLLLANKGMKGSTLKGLIDEVSRREERLRCKRDAEVELKMMLEVEGTLILH
;
A
#
# COMPACT_ATOMS: atom_id res chain seq x y z
N ALA A 1 -1.46 -36.28 7.95
CA ALA A 1 -0.72 -35.58 9.01
C ALA A 1 -0.16 -34.23 8.56
N ARG A 2 0.76 -34.14 7.57
CA ARG A 2 1.29 -32.83 7.09
C ARG A 2 0.23 -31.96 6.40
N GLN A 3 -0.59 -32.53 5.53
CA GLN A 3 -1.69 -31.82 4.83
C GLN A 3 -2.76 -31.24 5.77
N GLN A 4 -3.18 -32.04 6.76
CA GLN A 4 -4.11 -31.57 7.80
C GLN A 4 -3.51 -30.45 8.67
N CYS A 5 -2.20 -30.42 8.87
CA CYS A 5 -1.54 -29.39 9.66
C CYS A 5 -1.43 -28.07 8.86
N SER A 6 -1.21 -28.13 7.54
CA SER A 6 -1.25 -26.94 6.67
C SER A 6 -2.66 -26.37 6.53
N GLU A 7 -3.69 -27.22 6.40
CA GLU A 7 -5.09 -26.78 6.33
C GLU A 7 -5.57 -26.11 7.63
N LEU A 8 -5.21 -26.65 8.80
CA LEU A 8 -5.54 -26.03 10.08
C LEU A 8 -4.84 -24.68 10.28
N ARG A 9 -3.56 -24.56 9.89
CA ARG A 9 -2.82 -23.28 9.95
C ARG A 9 -3.39 -22.25 8.99
N PHE A 10 -3.78 -22.69 7.80
CA PHE A 10 -4.44 -21.85 6.82
C PHE A 10 -5.79 -21.30 7.35
N ALA A 11 -6.63 -22.17 7.92
CA ALA A 11 -7.89 -21.77 8.53
C ALA A 11 -7.67 -20.77 9.69
N VAL A 12 -6.63 -20.96 10.51
CA VAL A 12 -6.24 -20.03 11.57
C VAL A 12 -5.81 -18.68 10.99
N LEU A 13 -5.05 -18.68 9.89
CA LEU A 13 -4.59 -17.45 9.25
C LEU A 13 -5.77 -16.64 8.67
N CYS A 14 -6.68 -17.28 7.94
CA CYS A 14 -7.89 -16.63 7.42
C CYS A 14 -8.81 -16.15 8.56
N ALA A 15 -8.95 -16.94 9.64
CA ALA A 15 -9.73 -16.56 10.81
C ALA A 15 -9.10 -15.40 11.60
N ALA A 16 -7.78 -15.22 11.54
CA ALA A 16 -7.06 -14.16 12.24
C ALA A 16 -6.97 -12.85 11.45
N LEU A 17 -7.15 -12.86 10.13
CA LEU A 17 -7.12 -11.65 9.31
C LEU A 17 -8.07 -10.53 9.80
N PRO A 18 -9.34 -10.81 10.16
CA PRO A 18 -10.23 -9.78 10.70
C PRO A 18 -9.78 -9.24 12.07
N TRP A 19 -8.95 -9.97 12.81
CA TRP A 19 -8.45 -9.58 14.13
C TRP A 19 -7.23 -8.67 14.02
N THR A 20 -6.65 -8.50 12.83
CA THR A 20 -5.61 -7.50 12.58
C THR A 20 -6.15 -6.06 12.64
N VAL A 21 -7.48 -5.91 12.56
CA VAL A 21 -8.21 -4.65 12.65
C VAL A 21 -8.13 -4.10 14.07
N GLY A 22 -7.70 -2.84 14.19
CA GLY A 22 -7.60 -2.14 15.48
C GLY A 22 -6.38 -2.50 16.31
N LEU A 23 -5.49 -3.37 15.82
CA LEU A 23 -4.20 -3.62 16.45
C LEU A 23 -3.28 -2.41 16.30
N SER A 24 -2.54 -2.11 17.37
CA SER A 24 -1.42 -1.18 17.33
C SER A 24 -0.28 -1.76 16.48
N GLU A 25 0.56 -0.90 15.87
CA GLU A 25 1.83 -1.31 15.24
C GLU A 25 2.76 -2.10 16.19
N ARG A 26 2.49 -2.08 17.50
CA ARG A 26 3.22 -2.81 18.54
C ARG A 26 2.66 -4.20 18.86
N ASP A 27 1.50 -4.56 18.34
CA ASP A 27 0.85 -5.82 18.67
C ASP A 27 1.48 -6.96 17.85
N ALA A 28 1.89 -8.03 18.54
CA ALA A 28 2.68 -9.14 18.00
C ALA A 28 1.96 -10.00 16.93
N ALA A 29 0.75 -9.65 16.53
CA ALA A 29 -0.04 -10.44 15.59
C ALA A 29 0.49 -10.37 14.15
N VAL A 30 0.89 -9.19 13.65
CA VAL A 30 1.37 -9.07 12.26
C VAL A 30 2.67 -9.85 12.03
N PRO A 31 3.71 -9.73 12.90
CA PRO A 31 4.91 -10.55 12.76
C PRO A 31 4.65 -12.06 12.84
N GLU A 32 3.75 -12.49 13.73
CA GLU A 32 3.38 -13.91 13.84
C GLU A 32 2.66 -14.40 12.58
N LEU A 33 1.70 -13.63 12.06
CA LEU A 33 1.01 -13.94 10.81
C LEU A 33 1.98 -14.00 9.62
N LEU A 34 2.97 -13.10 9.56
CA LEU A 34 4.03 -13.16 8.57
C LEU A 34 4.79 -14.50 8.64
N ILE A 35 5.10 -15.02 9.83
CA ILE A 35 5.76 -16.33 9.97
C ILE A 35 4.84 -17.46 9.49
N GLN A 36 3.55 -17.40 9.84
CA GLN A 36 2.59 -18.43 9.43
C GLN A 36 2.38 -18.49 7.90
N LEU A 37 2.53 -17.37 7.19
CA LEU A 37 2.44 -17.32 5.72
C LEU A 37 3.47 -18.22 5.02
N ASP A 38 4.66 -18.44 5.60
CA ASP A 38 5.69 -19.31 5.00
C ASP A 38 5.25 -20.78 4.93
N CYS A 39 4.23 -21.16 5.71
CA CYS A 39 3.69 -22.51 5.76
C CYS A 39 2.34 -22.65 5.04
N ALA A 40 1.82 -21.57 4.44
CA ALA A 40 0.52 -21.58 3.78
C ALA A 40 0.59 -22.36 2.46
N PRO A 41 -0.43 -23.18 2.13
CA PRO A 41 -0.53 -23.80 0.81
C PRO A 41 -0.71 -22.72 -0.27
N MET A 42 -0.14 -22.94 -1.46
CA MET A 42 -0.19 -21.96 -2.56
C MET A 42 -1.62 -21.67 -2.99
N GLU A 43 -2.48 -22.68 -2.97
CA GLU A 43 -3.91 -22.56 -3.29
C GLU A 43 -4.62 -21.61 -2.31
N GLY A 44 -4.18 -21.58 -1.05
CA GLY A 44 -4.76 -20.72 -0.03
C GLY A 44 -4.26 -19.27 -0.08
N LEU A 45 -3.08 -19.00 -0.64
CA LEU A 45 -2.53 -17.63 -0.68
C LEU A 45 -3.42 -16.66 -1.45
N GLN A 46 -4.14 -17.14 -2.47
CA GLN A 46 -5.11 -16.33 -3.19
C GLN A 46 -6.23 -15.84 -2.26
N GLU A 47 -6.84 -16.74 -1.48
CA GLU A 47 -7.89 -16.40 -0.53
C GLU A 47 -7.39 -15.41 0.55
N VAL A 48 -6.12 -15.52 0.94
CA VAL A 48 -5.50 -14.59 1.89
C VAL A 48 -5.38 -13.20 1.29
N VAL A 49 -4.91 -13.08 0.05
CA VAL A 49 -4.82 -11.79 -0.65
C VAL A 49 -6.21 -11.18 -0.78
N GLU A 50 -7.20 -11.96 -1.19
CA GLU A 50 -8.60 -11.52 -1.29
C GLU A 50 -9.16 -11.08 0.07
N GLY A 51 -8.86 -11.82 1.14
CA GLY A 51 -9.22 -11.47 2.51
C GLY A 51 -8.57 -10.17 2.99
N ILE A 52 -7.28 -9.96 2.71
CA ILE A 52 -6.58 -8.69 3.01
C ILE A 52 -7.24 -7.53 2.28
N MET A 53 -7.51 -7.70 0.98
CA MET A 53 -8.18 -6.69 0.16
C MET A 53 -9.57 -6.38 0.70
N GLY A 54 -10.35 -7.39 1.07
CA GLY A 54 -11.70 -7.24 1.64
C GLY A 54 -11.69 -6.55 3.01
N VAL A 55 -10.73 -6.87 3.88
CA VAL A 55 -10.56 -6.20 5.18
C VAL A 55 -10.22 -4.71 4.97
N PHE A 56 -9.32 -4.40 4.05
CA PHE A 56 -8.98 -3.01 3.75
C PHE A 56 -10.15 -2.24 3.14
N GLU A 57 -10.87 -2.82 2.19
CA GLU A 57 -12.05 -2.20 1.57
C GLU A 57 -13.16 -1.93 2.60
N ALA A 58 -13.37 -2.85 3.55
CA ALA A 58 -14.39 -2.70 4.59
C ALA A 58 -13.98 -1.76 5.74
N ARG A 59 -12.69 -1.65 6.07
CA ARG A 59 -12.21 -0.98 7.31
C ARG A 59 -11.34 0.25 7.05
N GLY A 60 -10.91 0.49 5.81
CA GLY A 60 -10.06 1.62 5.45
C GLY A 60 -8.76 1.66 6.25
N LEU A 61 -8.61 2.68 7.10
CA LEU A 61 -7.37 2.94 7.86
C LEU A 61 -7.00 1.78 8.80
N GLU A 62 -7.98 1.17 9.46
CA GLU A 62 -7.75 0.04 10.39
C GLU A 62 -7.35 -1.24 9.65
N GLY A 63 -7.70 -1.35 8.37
CA GLY A 63 -7.33 -2.48 7.51
C GLY A 63 -5.89 -2.41 6.98
N LEU A 64 -5.17 -1.31 7.21
CA LEU A 64 -3.78 -1.17 6.76
C LEU A 64 -2.83 -2.16 7.44
N ASN A 65 -3.16 -2.66 8.63
CA ASN A 65 -2.36 -3.69 9.29
C ASN A 65 -2.38 -5.00 8.51
N ALA A 66 -3.55 -5.38 7.97
CA ALA A 66 -3.67 -6.54 7.08
C ALA A 66 -2.85 -6.35 5.80
N MET A 67 -2.80 -5.12 5.28
CA MET A 67 -2.03 -4.78 4.08
C MET A 67 -0.52 -4.99 4.25
N GLU A 68 0.02 -4.98 5.47
CA GLU A 68 1.44 -5.28 5.71
C GLU A 68 1.81 -6.73 5.34
N LEU A 69 0.83 -7.63 5.25
CA LEU A 69 1.02 -9.01 4.80
C LEU A 69 1.11 -9.13 3.27
N LEU A 70 0.55 -8.17 2.53
CA LEU A 70 0.42 -8.22 1.07
C LEU A 70 1.77 -8.40 0.34
N PRO A 71 2.87 -7.70 0.68
CA PRO A 71 4.15 -7.88 0.00
C PRO A 71 4.67 -9.31 0.10
N LYS A 72 4.49 -9.94 1.27
CA LYS A 72 4.90 -11.33 1.48
C LYS A 72 4.02 -12.30 0.69
N CYS A 73 2.70 -12.10 0.68
CA CYS A 73 1.79 -12.91 -0.14
C CYS A 73 2.14 -12.83 -1.63
N ILE A 74 2.37 -11.63 -2.16
CA ILE A 74 2.76 -11.44 -3.57
C ILE A 74 4.12 -12.09 -3.86
N HIS A 75 5.09 -11.97 -2.95
CA HIS A 75 6.39 -12.61 -3.08
C HIS A 75 6.28 -14.13 -3.14
N LEU A 76 5.49 -14.74 -2.24
CA LEU A 76 5.26 -16.18 -2.24
C LEU A 76 4.52 -16.64 -3.50
N LEU A 77 3.47 -15.93 -3.90
CA LEU A 77 2.71 -16.20 -5.13
C LEU A 77 3.61 -16.17 -6.36
N SER A 78 4.55 -15.23 -6.44
CA SER A 78 5.48 -15.07 -7.58
C SER A 78 6.39 -16.29 -7.83
N SER A 79 6.43 -17.27 -6.92
CA SER A 79 7.13 -18.55 -7.13
C SER A 79 6.33 -19.57 -7.94
N ALA A 80 5.03 -19.37 -8.15
CA ALA A 80 4.18 -20.20 -8.99
C ALA A 80 4.01 -19.63 -10.40
N ASP A 81 3.73 -20.52 -11.35
CA ASP A 81 3.43 -20.15 -12.74
C ASP A 81 1.97 -19.69 -12.91
N SER A 82 1.03 -20.39 -12.27
CA SER A 82 -0.41 -20.15 -12.40
C SER A 82 -1.17 -20.40 -11.10
N ILE A 83 -2.30 -19.71 -10.95
CA ILE A 83 -3.33 -19.97 -9.94
C ILE A 83 -4.55 -20.60 -10.58
N THR A 84 -5.30 -21.38 -9.79
CA THR A 84 -6.58 -21.97 -10.21
C THR A 84 -7.71 -21.05 -9.78
N GLN A 85 -8.52 -20.60 -10.73
CA GLN A 85 -9.69 -19.78 -10.47
C GLN A 85 -10.88 -20.60 -9.99
N GLU A 86 -11.93 -19.94 -9.48
CA GLU A 86 -13.16 -20.59 -9.00
C GLU A 86 -13.87 -21.43 -10.08
N ASP A 87 -13.74 -21.03 -11.34
CA ASP A 87 -14.29 -21.76 -12.50
C ASP A 87 -13.43 -22.96 -12.94
N GLY A 88 -12.33 -23.22 -12.23
CA GLY A 88 -11.36 -24.27 -12.54
C GLY A 88 -10.37 -23.91 -13.65
N SER A 89 -10.43 -22.70 -14.19
CA SER A 89 -9.46 -22.23 -15.19
C SER A 89 -8.13 -21.83 -14.55
N ALA A 90 -7.04 -21.92 -15.31
CA ALA A 90 -5.72 -21.52 -14.86
C ALA A 90 -5.42 -20.08 -15.31
N MET A 91 -5.09 -19.19 -14.36
CA MET A 91 -4.65 -17.82 -14.63
C MET A 91 -3.15 -17.69 -14.31
N PRO A 92 -2.35 -17.04 -15.17
CA PRO A 92 -0.95 -16.73 -14.84
C PRO A 92 -0.84 -15.87 -13.58
N VAL A 93 0.07 -16.21 -12.66
CA VAL A 93 0.27 -15.46 -11.41
C VAL A 93 0.55 -13.98 -11.67
N ALA A 94 1.34 -13.68 -12.70
CA ALA A 94 1.66 -12.30 -13.07
C ALA A 94 0.40 -11.48 -13.40
N ALA A 95 -0.57 -12.08 -14.10
CA ALA A 95 -1.83 -11.44 -14.45
C ALA A 95 -2.72 -11.23 -13.21
N TYR A 96 -2.72 -12.18 -12.27
CA TYR A 96 -3.42 -12.04 -11.00
C TYR A 96 -2.83 -10.92 -10.12
N ILE A 97 -1.51 -10.84 -10.03
CA ILE A 97 -0.83 -9.76 -9.29
C ILE A 97 -1.16 -8.40 -9.92
N GLU A 98 -1.09 -8.28 -11.25
CA GLU A 98 -1.46 -7.05 -11.95
C GLU A 98 -2.92 -6.66 -11.66
N TYR A 99 -3.85 -7.60 -11.79
CA TYR A 99 -5.27 -7.39 -11.45
C TYR A 99 -5.47 -6.93 -10.00
N THR A 100 -4.76 -7.57 -9.05
CA THR A 100 -4.85 -7.23 -7.61
C THR A 100 -4.37 -5.80 -7.35
N LEU A 101 -3.27 -5.39 -7.99
CA LEU A 101 -2.71 -4.06 -7.85
C LEU A 101 -3.58 -2.99 -8.52
N GLU A 102 -4.15 -3.29 -9.69
CA GLU A 102 -5.12 -2.41 -10.35
C GLU A 102 -6.36 -2.22 -9.47
N LYS A 103 -6.90 -3.30 -8.89
CA LYS A 103 -8.00 -3.23 -7.92
C LYS A 103 -7.61 -2.33 -6.73
N LEU A 104 -6.43 -2.52 -6.16
CA LEU A 104 -5.94 -1.72 -5.02
C LEU A 104 -5.78 -0.24 -5.35
N LEU A 105 -5.33 0.10 -6.57
CA LEU A 105 -5.24 1.47 -7.05
C LEU A 105 -6.62 2.12 -7.29
N GLY A 106 -7.63 1.30 -7.59
CA GLY A 106 -9.03 1.72 -7.70
C GLY A 106 -9.71 2.00 -6.36
N LEU A 107 -9.17 1.51 -5.24
CA LEU A 107 -9.71 1.75 -3.91
C LEU A 107 -9.40 3.18 -3.43
N SER A 108 -10.31 3.75 -2.64
CA SER A 108 -10.07 5.02 -1.95
C SER A 108 -9.12 4.81 -0.79
N TRP A 109 -7.90 5.34 -0.88
CA TRP A 109 -6.93 5.25 0.21
C TRP A 109 -7.29 6.28 1.29
N PRO A 110 -7.30 5.89 2.58
CA PRO A 110 -7.47 6.82 3.67
C PRO A 110 -6.34 7.84 3.64
N GLY A 111 -6.64 9.14 3.68
CA GLY A 111 -5.62 10.20 3.59
C GLY A 111 -4.43 9.94 4.53
N SER A 112 -4.71 9.82 5.83
CA SER A 112 -3.67 9.61 6.86
C SER A 112 -2.97 8.24 6.75
N GLY A 113 -3.47 7.37 5.87
CA GLY A 113 -2.95 6.05 5.58
C GLY A 113 -2.09 5.97 4.32
N VAL A 114 -2.04 7.01 3.48
CA VAL A 114 -1.38 6.97 2.17
C VAL A 114 0.12 6.70 2.30
N ALA A 115 0.80 7.35 3.24
CA ALA A 115 2.22 7.10 3.47
C ALA A 115 2.49 5.63 3.87
N ARG A 116 1.63 5.04 4.72
CA ARG A 116 1.72 3.63 5.11
C ARG A 116 1.43 2.70 3.93
N MET A 117 0.44 3.03 3.09
CA MET A 117 0.17 2.30 1.85
C MET A 117 1.37 2.32 0.89
N LEU A 118 2.01 3.47 0.72
CA LEU A 118 3.23 3.58 -0.10
C LEU A 118 4.39 2.75 0.47
N LYS A 119 4.54 2.70 1.79
CA LYS A 119 5.52 1.83 2.46
C LYS A 119 5.26 0.35 2.13
N VAL A 120 4.00 -0.10 2.19
CA VAL A 120 3.61 -1.47 1.80
C VAL A 120 3.93 -1.72 0.33
N LEU A 121 3.42 -0.87 -0.56
CA LEU A 121 3.59 -1.01 -2.01
C LEU A 121 5.05 -0.95 -2.45
N ARG A 122 5.89 -0.17 -1.76
CA ARG A 122 7.34 -0.15 -2.01
C ARG A 122 7.93 -1.55 -1.92
N ASP A 123 7.44 -2.41 -1.03
CA ASP A 123 8.01 -3.73 -0.79
C ASP A 123 7.39 -4.81 -1.71
N VAL A 124 6.44 -4.43 -2.57
CA VAL A 124 5.84 -5.29 -3.60
C VAL A 124 6.67 -5.25 -4.90
N ALA A 125 6.88 -6.42 -5.52
CA ALA A 125 7.41 -6.52 -6.86
C ALA A 125 6.32 -6.13 -7.89
N MET A 126 6.53 -5.02 -8.61
CA MET A 126 5.52 -4.48 -9.52
C MET A 126 6.11 -4.13 -10.90
N PRO A 127 5.34 -4.33 -11.98
CA PRO A 127 5.70 -3.83 -13.31
C PRO A 127 5.98 -2.32 -13.31
N GLN A 128 6.79 -1.86 -14.25
CA GLN A 128 7.09 -0.41 -14.36
C GLN A 128 5.83 0.42 -14.57
N LYS A 129 4.87 -0.06 -15.38
CA LYS A 129 3.59 0.60 -15.62
C LYS A 129 2.82 0.84 -14.31
N THR A 130 2.60 -0.22 -13.53
CA THR A 130 1.91 -0.14 -12.23
C THR A 130 2.64 0.79 -11.26
N ARG A 131 3.98 0.80 -11.24
CA ARG A 131 4.75 1.74 -10.41
C ARG A 131 4.51 3.20 -10.78
N VAL A 132 4.38 3.51 -12.08
CA VAL A 132 4.03 4.86 -12.56
C VAL A 132 2.65 5.25 -12.07
N GLU A 133 1.68 4.34 -12.15
CA GLU A 133 0.30 4.58 -11.68
C GLU A 133 0.24 4.80 -10.17
N VAL A 134 0.97 4.01 -9.37
CA VAL A 134 1.11 4.21 -7.92
C VAL A 134 1.68 5.61 -7.63
N ALA A 135 2.73 6.02 -8.33
CA ALA A 135 3.36 7.32 -8.14
C ALA A 135 2.40 8.48 -8.52
N GLN A 136 1.65 8.34 -9.62
CA GLN A 136 0.65 9.31 -10.02
C GLN A 136 -0.50 9.41 -9.00
N ASN A 137 -0.95 8.26 -8.48
CA ASN A 137 -1.98 8.23 -7.44
C ASN A 137 -1.49 8.92 -6.15
N ALA A 138 -0.24 8.67 -5.74
CA ALA A 138 0.38 9.34 -4.59
C ALA A 138 0.48 10.86 -4.76
N LEU A 139 0.83 11.34 -5.96
CA LEU A 139 0.87 12.77 -6.27
C LEU A 139 -0.52 13.41 -6.17
N ARG A 140 -1.59 12.69 -6.52
CA ARG A 140 -2.97 13.16 -6.29
C ARG A 140 -3.22 13.36 -4.79
N TYR A 141 -2.82 12.42 -3.95
CA TYR A 141 -2.96 12.57 -2.49
C TYR A 141 -2.14 13.74 -1.92
N CYS A 142 -0.97 14.07 -2.49
CA CYS A 142 -0.23 15.29 -2.08
C CYS A 142 -1.06 16.57 -2.22
N ARG A 143 -2.01 16.62 -3.16
CA ARG A 143 -2.89 17.77 -3.39
C ARG A 143 -3.94 17.91 -2.31
N GLU A 144 -4.47 16.78 -1.87
CA GLU A 144 -5.66 16.67 -1.03
C GLU A 144 -5.29 16.61 0.45
N GLU A 145 -4.11 16.09 0.77
CA GLU A 145 -3.83 15.77 2.17
C GLU A 145 -3.48 16.93 3.06
N LYS A 146 -3.55 16.78 4.37
CA LYS A 146 -3.08 17.81 5.31
C LYS A 146 -1.58 18.11 5.10
N VAL A 147 -1.22 19.39 5.24
CA VAL A 147 0.15 19.88 5.01
C VAL A 147 1.19 19.10 5.84
N GLN A 148 0.89 18.78 7.10
CA GLN A 148 1.72 17.97 8.00
C GLN A 148 2.00 16.54 7.53
N GLU A 149 1.16 15.95 6.67
CA GLU A 149 1.32 14.57 6.20
C GLU A 149 2.24 14.50 4.96
N LEU A 150 2.47 15.64 4.30
CA LEU A 150 3.29 15.73 3.09
C LEU A 150 4.73 15.23 3.28
N PRO A 151 5.44 15.51 4.40
CA PRO A 151 6.78 14.96 4.62
C PRO A 151 6.83 13.44 4.57
N ALA A 152 5.93 12.76 5.30
CA ALA A 152 5.90 11.31 5.35
C ALA A 152 5.55 10.70 3.99
N LEU A 153 4.55 11.27 3.31
CA LEU A 153 4.13 10.83 1.98
C LEU A 153 5.26 11.03 0.96
N THR A 154 5.88 12.21 0.93
CA THR A 154 6.98 12.56 0.04
C THR A 154 8.15 11.62 0.22
N TYR A 155 8.55 11.37 1.47
CA TYR A 155 9.65 10.44 1.78
C TYR A 155 9.35 9.03 1.22
N GLN A 156 8.17 8.48 1.47
CA GLN A 156 7.81 7.15 0.96
C GLN A 156 7.74 7.12 -0.58
N LEU A 157 7.23 8.19 -1.20
CA LEU A 157 7.18 8.31 -2.65
C LEU A 157 8.59 8.41 -3.28
N LEU A 158 9.52 9.14 -2.66
CA LEU A 158 10.91 9.21 -3.09
C LEU A 158 11.61 7.85 -2.98
N LEU A 159 11.36 7.10 -1.91
CA LEU A 159 11.86 5.73 -1.76
C LEU A 159 11.33 4.80 -2.85
N LEU A 160 10.03 4.89 -3.18
CA LEU A 160 9.44 4.15 -4.30
C LEU A 160 10.09 4.55 -5.64
N ALA A 161 10.27 5.85 -5.87
CA ALA A 161 10.90 6.38 -7.07
C ALA A 161 12.38 6.03 -7.20
N ASN A 162 13.04 5.62 -6.12
CA ASN A 162 14.41 5.12 -6.20
C ASN A 162 14.50 3.81 -7.01
N LYS A 163 13.40 3.06 -7.12
CA LYS A 163 13.29 1.87 -7.98
C LYS A 163 13.05 2.21 -9.47
N GLY A 164 12.95 3.49 -9.82
CA GLY A 164 12.69 4.01 -11.16
C GLY A 164 11.75 5.22 -11.12
N MET A 165 11.75 6.07 -12.16
CA MET A 165 10.86 7.25 -12.29
C MET A 165 11.28 8.51 -11.50
N LYS A 166 12.51 8.57 -10.97
CA LYS A 166 13.03 9.72 -10.20
C LYS A 166 12.69 11.09 -10.80
N GLY A 167 13.00 11.30 -12.07
CA GLY A 167 12.79 12.59 -12.74
C GLY A 167 11.32 13.01 -12.82
N SER A 168 10.44 12.09 -13.23
CA SER A 168 9.00 12.38 -13.32
C SER A 168 8.36 12.55 -11.95
N THR A 169 8.78 11.78 -10.94
CA THR A 169 8.25 11.89 -9.57
C THR A 169 8.69 13.20 -8.92
N LEU A 170 9.98 13.56 -9.02
CA LEU A 170 10.49 14.83 -8.49
C LEU A 170 9.79 16.03 -9.13
N LYS A 171 9.65 16.01 -10.47
CA LYS A 171 8.92 17.07 -11.17
C LYS A 171 7.48 17.17 -10.68
N GLY A 172 6.78 16.04 -10.56
CA GLY A 172 5.42 16.02 -10.04
C GLY A 172 5.32 16.59 -8.63
N LEU A 173 6.22 16.21 -7.73
CA LEU A 173 6.26 16.73 -6.36
C LEU A 173 6.47 18.25 -6.33
N ILE A 174 7.46 18.75 -7.07
CA ILE A 174 7.73 20.20 -7.17
C ILE A 174 6.50 20.93 -7.70
N ASP A 175 5.89 20.42 -8.77
CA ASP A 175 4.70 21.02 -9.38
C ASP A 175 3.51 21.04 -8.38
N GLU A 176 3.33 19.98 -7.59
CA GLU A 176 2.24 19.91 -6.60
C GLU A 176 2.44 20.83 -5.41
N VAL A 177 3.65 20.86 -4.85
CA VAL A 177 4.02 21.72 -3.72
C VAL A 177 3.89 23.19 -4.13
N SER A 178 4.48 23.57 -5.27
CA SER A 178 4.43 24.94 -5.79
C SER A 178 2.99 25.40 -6.05
N ARG A 179 2.18 24.53 -6.68
CA ARG A 179 0.78 24.85 -6.95
C ARG A 179 -0.04 24.96 -5.66
N ARG A 180 0.28 24.17 -4.63
CA ARG A 180 -0.39 24.22 -3.35
C ARG A 180 -0.06 25.51 -2.60
N GLU A 181 1.20 25.91 -2.59
CA GLU A 181 1.64 27.17 -2.01
C GLU A 181 0.93 28.38 -2.64
N GLU A 182 0.89 28.44 -3.98
CA GLU A 182 0.21 29.51 -4.71
C GLU A 182 -1.28 29.59 -4.35
N ARG A 183 -1.96 28.43 -4.24
CA ARG A 183 -3.36 28.39 -3.79
C ARG A 183 -3.55 28.95 -2.38
N LEU A 184 -2.59 28.73 -1.47
CA LEU A 184 -2.66 29.26 -0.12
C LEU A 184 -2.39 30.76 -0.09
N ARG A 185 -1.46 31.26 -0.90
CA ARG A 185 -1.18 32.70 -1.04
C ARG A 185 -2.39 33.49 -1.54
N CYS A 186 -3.21 32.91 -2.42
CA CYS A 186 -4.42 33.55 -2.92
C CYS A 186 -5.62 33.53 -1.95
N LYS A 187 -5.56 32.77 -0.85
CA LYS A 187 -6.65 32.67 0.13
C LYS A 187 -6.44 33.69 1.26
N ARG A 188 -7.44 34.57 1.47
CA ARG A 188 -7.39 35.62 2.50
C ARG A 188 -7.19 35.09 3.93
N ASP A 189 -7.73 33.90 4.25
CA ASP A 189 -7.72 33.35 5.61
C ASP A 189 -6.76 32.15 5.76
N ALA A 190 -5.71 32.06 4.94
CA ALA A 190 -4.79 30.93 4.92
C ALA A 190 -3.39 31.23 5.46
N GLU A 191 -3.17 32.34 6.18
CA GLU A 191 -1.84 32.75 6.65
C GLU A 191 -1.16 31.68 7.53
N VAL A 192 -1.90 31.05 8.45
CA VAL A 192 -1.40 29.96 9.31
C VAL A 192 -1.03 28.73 8.49
N GLU A 193 -1.90 28.33 7.55
CA GLU A 193 -1.66 27.16 6.69
C GLU A 193 -0.50 27.41 5.71
N LEU A 194 -0.36 28.62 5.19
CA LEU A 194 0.77 29.05 4.35
C LEU A 194 2.09 28.98 5.12
N LYS A 195 2.13 29.50 6.36
CA LYS A 195 3.33 29.40 7.20
C LYS A 195 3.73 27.94 7.43
N MET A 196 2.76 27.10 7.76
CA MET A 196 2.95 25.67 7.94
C MET A 196 3.45 24.99 6.64
N MET A 197 2.93 25.41 5.49
CA MET A 197 3.36 24.91 4.18
C MET A 197 4.82 25.23 3.90
N LEU A 198 5.28 26.45 4.20
CA LEU A 198 6.68 26.85 4.02
C LEU A 198 7.63 26.08 4.96
N GLU A 199 7.21 25.83 6.20
CA GLU A 199 7.97 25.00 7.15
C GLU A 199 8.06 23.54 6.67
N VAL A 200 6.95 22.99 6.18
CA VAL A 200 6.89 21.65 5.59
C VAL A 200 7.75 21.57 4.34
N GLU A 201 7.72 22.56 3.45
CA GLU A 201 8.56 22.62 2.26
C GLU A 201 10.05 22.52 2.61
N GLY A 202 10.51 23.22 3.65
CA GLY A 202 11.86 23.07 4.17
C GLY A 202 12.19 21.62 4.58
N THR A 203 11.22 20.91 5.15
CA THR A 203 11.34 19.48 5.47
C THR A 203 11.35 18.61 4.20
N LEU A 204 10.56 18.95 3.19
CA LEU A 204 10.54 18.23 1.91
C LEU A 204 11.87 18.33 1.18
N ILE A 205 12.53 19.50 1.23
CA ILE A 205 13.84 19.75 0.62
C ILE A 205 14.95 18.96 1.33
N LEU A 206 14.79 18.68 2.62
CA LEU A 206 15.76 17.91 3.41
C LEU A 206 15.71 16.39 3.12
N HIS A 207 14.60 15.88 2.57
CA HIS A 207 14.45 14.48 2.18
C HIS A 207 15.15 14.15 0.86
#